data_AF-A0A367R2T6-F1
#
_entry.id   AF-A0A367R2T6-F1
#
_cell.length_a   1.000
_cell.length_b   1.000
_cell.length_c   1.000
_cell.angle_alpha   90.00
_cell.angle_beta   90.00
_cell.angle_gamma   90.00
#
_symmetry.space_group_name_H-M   'P 1'
#
loop_
_entity.id
_entity.type
_entity.pdbx_description
1 polymer ?
#
loop_
_entity_poly.entity_id
_entity_poly.type
_entity_poly.pdbx_seq_one_letter_code
_entity_poly.pdbx_strand_id
1 'polypeptide(L)'
;MDLFTPIVPKEEQHNHFLYITEPGFCEPEIEVIKSWADGFIDRNGKLVQEFQTKFNSVFWELYLFACFKELGCSVDTSHETPDFLVSSPYGDFIAEAAIASNSEGYRPEWDKDYDLLENTSIKDILRLSAIRLEFSINKKSKKFRKDYSKLPHVKNKPFVICVAPFEQPFFFLQDSLAIIRVLYGYEEVLSRRDADGNLTIIGDSYNYRVQKKPGFNVNVGLFTNSKLKHVSAVIFNNRATFCKVRALAKISKYPVLFSGSRSYQSDQQVGLYRFLEERPIYKETIADGLHILINPFAENPLDLKLFDNREIALHNYDPKTGDYLSYIPNNFLLHRTCTSITSADHLQELKKSLKEQNYKELEPEIWEEDDLIEFGGKLGYICNNHMAHYKGWSVIVSLDSIDQDWSSIAIQKLCYSISEFQIENSKGSQNSILLGEFFSTKDEAYIAMKKKIDEFKAT
;
A
#
# COMPACT_ATOMS: atom_id res chain seq x y z
N MET A 1 23.39 10.39 19.67
CA MET A 1 22.19 11.22 19.83
C MET A 1 21.29 10.56 20.87
N ASP A 2 20.76 11.32 21.83
CA ASP A 2 19.82 10.80 22.82
C ASP A 2 18.38 11.05 22.37
N LEU A 3 17.69 10.00 21.96
CA LEU A 3 16.31 10.07 21.45
C LEU A 3 15.25 9.91 22.54
N PHE A 4 15.60 9.27 23.67
CA PHE A 4 14.62 8.71 24.60
C PHE A 4 14.50 9.48 25.92
N THR A 5 15.44 10.38 26.22
CA THR A 5 15.24 11.34 27.32
C THR A 5 14.18 12.37 26.91
N PRO A 6 13.05 12.49 27.64
CA PRO A 6 12.02 13.46 27.32
C PRO A 6 12.54 14.91 27.37
N ILE A 7 12.28 15.68 26.31
CA ILE A 7 12.60 17.12 26.23
C ILE A 7 11.37 18.00 25.97
N VAL A 8 10.20 17.39 25.72
CA VAL A 8 8.90 18.07 25.60
C VAL A 8 7.92 17.62 26.69
N PRO A 9 6.92 18.45 27.04
CA PRO A 9 5.86 18.08 27.97
C PRO A 9 5.14 16.79 27.56
N LYS A 10 4.62 16.03 28.54
CA LYS A 10 4.02 14.70 28.32
C LYS A 10 2.83 14.74 27.36
N GLU A 11 2.04 15.81 27.45
CA GLU A 11 0.87 16.09 26.61
C GLU A 11 1.20 16.39 25.14
N GLU A 12 2.44 16.79 24.85
CA GLU A 12 2.94 16.98 23.48
C GLU A 12 3.59 15.72 22.91
N GLN A 13 3.84 14.71 23.75
CA GLN A 13 4.47 13.47 23.33
C GLN A 13 3.50 12.59 22.56
N HIS A 14 3.99 12.04 21.47
CA HIS A 14 3.27 11.09 20.63
C HIS A 14 3.02 9.78 21.41
N ASN A 15 1.85 9.17 21.22
CA ASN A 15 1.44 7.95 21.94
C ASN A 15 2.43 6.79 21.81
N HIS A 16 3.07 6.63 20.65
CA HIS A 16 4.18 5.68 20.48
C HIS A 16 5.41 6.00 21.32
N PHE A 17 5.80 7.27 21.45
CA PHE A 17 6.92 7.65 22.29
C PHE A 17 6.62 7.28 23.75
N LEU A 18 5.45 7.69 24.26
CA LEU A 18 4.96 7.34 25.59
C LEU A 18 5.02 5.84 25.85
N TYR A 19 4.50 5.04 24.92
CA TYR A 19 4.48 3.57 25.03
C TYR A 19 5.88 2.95 25.09
N ILE A 20 6.82 3.43 24.27
CA ILE A 20 8.16 2.86 24.17
C ILE A 20 9.03 3.29 25.35
N THR A 21 8.81 4.48 25.91
CA THR A 21 9.54 4.97 27.09
C THR A 21 8.98 4.48 28.41
N GLU A 22 7.92 3.68 28.40
CA GLU A 22 7.37 3.10 29.64
C GLU A 22 8.43 2.23 30.34
N PRO A 23 8.79 2.52 31.61
CA PRO A 23 9.88 1.83 32.29
C PRO A 23 9.65 0.31 32.43
N GLY A 24 10.69 -0.46 32.17
CA GLY A 24 10.70 -1.92 32.33
C GLY A 24 10.07 -2.70 31.19
N PHE A 25 9.75 -2.05 30.06
CA PHE A 25 8.93 -2.64 29.02
C PHE A 25 9.63 -2.83 27.66
N CYS A 26 10.28 -1.79 27.12
CA CYS A 26 10.83 -1.79 25.76
C CYS A 26 12.36 -1.59 25.69
N GLU A 27 13.12 -1.91 26.74
CA GLU A 27 14.57 -1.66 26.76
C GLU A 27 15.32 -2.31 25.59
N PRO A 28 15.10 -3.60 25.24
CA PRO A 28 15.78 -4.20 24.08
C PRO A 28 15.35 -3.60 22.74
N GLU A 29 14.10 -3.15 22.63
CA GLU A 29 13.57 -2.48 21.45
C GLU A 29 14.15 -1.07 21.28
N ILE A 30 14.36 -0.33 22.38
CA ILE A 30 15.05 0.97 22.39
C ILE A 30 16.47 0.84 21.81
N GLU A 31 17.20 -0.22 22.16
CA GLU A 31 18.57 -0.44 21.65
C GLU A 31 18.59 -0.68 20.13
N VAL A 32 17.55 -1.29 19.56
CA VAL A 32 17.41 -1.43 18.10
C VAL A 32 17.21 -0.06 17.44
N ILE A 33 16.34 0.80 17.97
CA ILE A 33 16.13 2.13 17.41
C ILE A 33 17.40 2.99 17.55
N LYS A 34 18.14 2.87 18.66
CA LYS A 34 19.44 3.52 18.83
C LYS A 34 20.46 3.05 17.80
N SER A 35 20.50 1.75 17.48
CA SER A 35 21.41 1.24 16.45
C SER A 35 21.03 1.71 15.04
N TRP A 36 19.74 1.91 14.78
CA TRP A 36 19.29 2.54 13.54
C TRP A 36 19.76 3.99 13.43
N ALA A 37 19.76 4.72 14.54
CA ALA A 37 20.24 6.10 14.61
C ALA A 37 21.78 6.23 14.65
N ASP A 38 22.53 5.14 14.74
CA ASP A 38 23.99 5.18 14.81
C ASP A 38 24.61 5.70 13.50
N GLY A 39 25.32 6.83 13.59
CA GLY A 39 25.83 7.58 12.43
C GLY A 39 24.82 8.54 11.78
N PHE A 40 23.57 8.59 12.26
CA PHE A 40 22.58 9.57 11.78
C PHE A 40 22.91 10.96 12.34
N ILE A 41 22.99 11.97 11.48
CA ILE A 41 23.29 13.35 11.87
C ILE A 41 22.00 14.18 11.96
N ASP A 42 21.73 14.75 13.14
CA ASP A 42 20.67 15.73 13.34
C ASP A 42 21.11 17.10 12.77
N ARG A 43 20.85 17.28 11.47
CA ARG A 43 21.33 18.44 10.71
C ARG A 43 20.75 19.78 11.20
N ASN A 44 19.51 19.78 11.67
CA ASN A 44 18.78 21.00 12.06
C ASN A 44 18.52 21.12 13.58
N GLY A 45 18.99 20.16 14.37
CA GLY A 45 18.83 20.12 15.83
C GLY A 45 17.40 19.85 16.31
N LYS A 46 16.50 19.37 15.44
CA LYS A 46 15.08 19.14 15.75
C LYS A 46 14.72 17.67 15.84
N LEU A 47 15.60 16.76 15.43
CA LEU A 47 15.26 15.35 15.30
C LEU A 47 14.80 14.75 16.62
N VAL A 48 15.46 15.06 17.74
CA VAL A 48 15.06 14.56 19.08
C VAL A 48 13.66 15.04 19.45
N GLN A 49 13.36 16.32 19.25
CA GLN A 49 12.02 16.88 19.51
C GLN A 49 10.96 16.25 18.58
N GLU A 50 11.28 16.07 17.31
CA GLU A 50 10.38 15.47 16.32
C GLU A 50 10.19 13.97 16.53
N PHE A 51 11.17 13.25 17.08
CA PHE A 51 10.98 11.86 17.48
C PHE A 51 9.93 11.74 18.59
N GLN A 52 9.90 12.71 19.51
CA GLN A 52 8.94 12.75 20.61
C GLN A 52 7.55 13.21 20.18
N THR A 53 7.44 14.14 19.22
CA THR A 53 6.17 14.78 18.82
C THR A 53 5.58 14.27 17.50
N LYS A 54 6.43 13.76 16.59
CA LYS A 54 6.10 13.29 15.22
C LYS A 54 6.69 11.89 14.95
N PHE A 55 6.56 11.01 15.95
CA PHE A 55 7.23 9.71 16.02
C PHE A 55 7.31 8.94 14.68
N ASN A 56 6.18 8.73 14.00
CA ASN A 56 6.15 7.89 12.78
C ASN A 56 7.02 8.46 11.63
N SER A 57 7.19 9.78 11.52
CA SER A 57 8.05 10.38 10.49
C SER A 57 9.52 10.10 10.77
N VAL A 58 9.97 10.42 11.99
CA VAL A 58 11.37 10.22 12.38
C VAL A 58 11.72 8.74 12.46
N PHE A 59 10.80 7.90 12.96
CA PHE A 59 10.95 6.45 12.94
C PHE A 59 11.22 5.91 11.53
N TRP A 60 10.48 6.40 10.53
CA TRP A 60 10.67 6.01 9.13
C TRP A 60 12.02 6.47 8.57
N GLU A 61 12.45 7.70 8.89
CA GLU A 61 13.78 8.20 8.50
C GLU A 61 14.93 7.36 9.11
N LEU A 62 14.83 7.02 10.40
CA LEU A 62 15.82 6.16 11.07
C LEU A 62 15.83 4.74 10.47
N TYR A 63 14.65 4.18 10.19
CA TYR A 63 14.53 2.88 9.50
C TYR A 63 15.20 2.91 8.12
N LEU A 64 14.92 3.95 7.31
CA LEU A 64 15.49 4.08 5.97
C LEU A 64 17.01 4.19 6.01
N PHE A 65 17.54 5.02 6.90
CA PHE A 65 18.98 5.17 7.07
C PHE A 65 19.66 3.85 7.44
N ALA A 66 19.07 3.11 8.39
CA ALA A 66 19.56 1.78 8.76
C ALA A 66 19.44 0.77 7.60
N CYS A 67 18.33 0.80 6.86
CA CYS A 67 18.09 -0.08 5.72
C CYS A 67 19.09 0.20 4.58
N PHE A 68 19.39 1.47 4.27
CA PHE A 68 20.42 1.82 3.28
C PHE A 68 21.81 1.32 3.69
N LYS A 69 22.19 1.44 4.96
CA LYS A 69 23.44 0.85 5.47
C LYS A 69 23.48 -0.66 5.28
N GLU A 70 22.39 -1.37 5.59
CA GLU A 70 22.29 -2.82 5.40
C GLU A 70 22.42 -3.22 3.91
N LEU A 71 21.87 -2.40 3.01
CA LEU A 71 22.01 -2.57 1.56
C LEU A 71 23.43 -2.23 1.04
N GLY A 72 24.38 -1.91 1.92
CA GLY A 72 25.75 -1.56 1.55
C GLY A 72 25.89 -0.15 0.98
N CYS A 73 24.91 0.72 1.20
CA CYS A 73 24.98 2.13 0.80
C CYS A 73 25.59 2.99 1.92
N SER A 74 26.13 4.13 1.52
CA SER A 74 26.42 5.25 2.42
C SER A 74 25.46 6.41 2.17
N VAL A 75 25.29 7.26 3.18
CA VAL A 75 24.44 8.45 3.11
C VAL A 75 25.31 9.68 3.32
N ASP A 76 25.29 10.60 2.35
CA ASP A 76 25.89 11.91 2.49
C ASP A 76 24.95 12.85 3.25
N THR A 77 25.45 13.35 4.38
CA THR A 77 24.73 14.24 5.29
C THR A 77 25.14 15.71 5.15
N SER A 78 25.95 16.05 4.14
CA SER A 78 26.44 17.41 3.88
C SER A 78 25.34 18.39 3.45
N HIS A 79 24.19 17.87 3.03
CA HIS A 79 23.03 18.65 2.59
C HIS A 79 21.82 18.37 3.48
N GLU A 80 21.05 19.41 3.83
CA GLU A 80 19.81 19.27 4.62
C GLU A 80 18.63 18.71 3.83
N THR A 81 18.63 18.88 2.51
CA THR A 81 17.51 18.50 1.65
C THR A 81 18.01 18.10 0.26
N PRO A 82 17.43 17.10 -0.41
CA PRO A 82 16.41 16.15 0.06
C PRO A 82 16.89 15.28 1.24
N ASP A 83 16.00 14.48 1.84
CA ASP A 83 16.28 13.82 3.13
C ASP A 83 17.58 12.97 3.09
N PHE A 84 17.82 12.23 2.00
CA PHE A 84 19.02 11.42 1.82
C PHE A 84 19.64 11.58 0.43
N LEU A 85 20.93 11.87 0.38
CA LEU A 85 21.78 11.63 -0.78
C LEU A 85 22.49 10.30 -0.56
N VAL A 86 22.08 9.26 -1.28
CA VAL A 86 22.52 7.88 -1.06
C VAL A 86 23.55 7.50 -2.13
N SER A 87 24.73 7.05 -1.71
CA SER A 87 25.72 6.46 -2.59
C SER A 87 25.67 4.94 -2.48
N SER A 88 25.44 4.27 -3.60
CA SER A 88 25.43 2.81 -3.69
C SER A 88 26.58 2.31 -4.57
N PRO A 89 26.95 1.01 -4.49
CA PRO A 89 27.92 0.41 -5.41
C PRO A 89 27.55 0.52 -6.90
N TYR A 90 26.28 0.79 -7.22
CA TYR A 90 25.74 0.82 -8.58
C TYR A 90 25.36 2.23 -9.06
N GLY A 91 25.59 3.26 -8.23
CA GLY A 91 25.31 4.65 -8.54
C GLY A 91 24.61 5.39 -7.41
N ASP A 92 24.74 6.72 -7.42
CA ASP A 92 24.10 7.59 -6.45
C ASP A 92 22.63 7.82 -6.79
N PHE A 93 21.78 7.95 -5.78
CA PHE A 93 20.40 8.36 -5.92
C PHE A 93 19.96 9.27 -4.77
N ILE A 94 18.88 10.01 -5.00
CA ILE A 94 18.22 10.83 -4.00
C ILE A 94 17.07 10.03 -3.43
N ALA A 95 16.99 9.91 -2.11
CA ALA A 95 15.84 9.32 -1.43
C ALA A 95 15.17 10.35 -0.52
N GLU A 96 13.85 10.50 -0.66
CA GLU A 96 13.04 11.43 0.12
C GLU A 96 12.02 10.64 0.96
N ALA A 97 12.08 10.79 2.27
CA ALA A 97 11.20 10.11 3.20
C ALA A 97 9.82 10.76 3.25
N ALA A 98 8.79 9.93 3.23
CA ALA A 98 7.40 10.33 3.38
C ALA A 98 6.65 9.31 4.23
N ILE A 99 5.64 9.79 4.93
CA ILE A 99 4.63 8.92 5.54
C ILE A 99 3.25 9.29 4.97
N ALA A 100 2.39 8.30 4.82
CA ALA A 100 0.96 8.53 4.72
C ALA A 100 0.41 8.55 6.15
N SER A 101 0.20 9.74 6.73
CA SER A 101 -0.40 9.90 8.06
C SER A 101 -1.92 9.91 7.97
N ASN A 102 -2.62 9.75 9.11
CA ASN A 102 -4.05 10.03 9.17
C ASN A 102 -4.34 11.50 8.84
N SER A 103 -5.56 11.77 8.35
CA SER A 103 -6.05 13.14 8.17
C SER A 103 -6.60 13.67 9.48
N GLU A 104 -6.71 14.99 9.61
CA GLU A 104 -7.30 15.62 10.81
C GLU A 104 -8.74 15.13 11.06
N GLY A 105 -8.97 14.65 12.28
CA GLY A 105 -10.23 14.07 12.73
C GLY A 105 -10.46 12.60 12.31
N TYR A 106 -9.55 11.98 11.55
CA TYR A 106 -9.59 10.54 11.26
C TYR A 106 -8.74 9.77 12.28
N ARG A 107 -9.16 8.54 12.56
CA ARG A 107 -8.54 7.66 13.55
C ARG A 107 -7.06 7.40 13.23
N PRO A 108 -6.13 7.68 14.16
CA PRO A 108 -4.71 7.40 13.97
C PRO A 108 -4.40 5.91 14.11
N GLU A 109 -3.27 5.45 13.57
CA GLU A 109 -2.97 4.01 13.47
C GLU A 109 -2.70 3.29 14.81
N TRP A 110 -2.31 4.05 15.83
CA TRP A 110 -2.06 3.51 17.17
C TRP A 110 -3.35 3.21 17.94
N ASP A 111 -4.48 3.83 17.57
CA ASP A 111 -5.77 3.62 18.24
C ASP A 111 -6.55 2.47 17.59
N LYS A 112 -6.21 1.24 18.02
CA LYS A 112 -6.76 -0.02 17.51
C LYS A 112 -7.13 -0.99 18.62
N ASP A 113 -8.23 -1.72 18.43
CA ASP A 113 -8.68 -2.80 19.30
C ASP A 113 -9.37 -3.93 18.52
N TYR A 114 -9.72 -5.01 19.22
CA TYR A 114 -10.33 -6.19 18.60
C TYR A 114 -11.72 -5.91 18.02
N ASP A 115 -12.55 -5.13 18.72
CA ASP A 115 -13.89 -4.77 18.26
C ASP A 115 -13.84 -3.98 16.95
N LEU A 116 -12.86 -3.08 16.79
CA LEU A 116 -12.64 -2.35 15.55
C LEU A 116 -12.25 -3.30 14.41
N LEU A 117 -11.38 -4.29 14.66
CA LEU A 117 -10.93 -5.22 13.64
C LEU A 117 -12.09 -6.02 13.02
N GLU A 118 -13.02 -6.50 13.84
CA GLU A 118 -14.18 -7.28 13.37
C GLU A 118 -15.13 -6.47 12.48
N ASN A 119 -15.22 -5.17 12.72
CA ASN A 119 -16.08 -4.26 11.97
C ASN A 119 -15.35 -3.54 10.82
N THR A 120 -14.06 -3.80 10.62
CA THR A 120 -13.26 -3.12 9.59
C THR A 120 -13.41 -3.80 8.23
N SER A 121 -13.83 -3.03 7.23
CA SER A 121 -13.87 -3.43 5.83
C SER A 121 -12.48 -3.32 5.20
N ILE A 122 -11.95 -4.43 4.67
CA ILE A 122 -10.69 -4.46 3.92
C ILE A 122 -10.76 -3.54 2.68
N LYS A 123 -11.93 -3.45 2.03
CA LYS A 123 -12.14 -2.53 0.90
C LYS A 123 -11.94 -1.08 1.33
N ASP A 124 -12.44 -0.69 2.50
CA ASP A 124 -12.28 0.67 3.01
C ASP A 124 -10.86 0.95 3.50
N ILE A 125 -10.16 -0.04 4.08
CA ILE A 125 -8.73 0.06 4.36
C ILE A 125 -7.99 0.39 3.05
N LEU A 126 -8.17 -0.43 2.00
CA LEU A 126 -7.50 -0.24 0.72
C LEU A 126 -7.83 1.13 0.10
N ARG A 127 -9.10 1.56 0.16
CA ARG A 127 -9.54 2.87 -0.36
C ARG A 127 -8.83 4.01 0.37
N LEU A 128 -8.88 4.04 1.71
CA LEU A 128 -8.23 5.11 2.49
C LEU A 128 -6.70 5.09 2.32
N SER A 129 -6.09 3.91 2.33
CA SER A 129 -4.65 3.74 2.09
C SER A 129 -4.25 4.32 0.73
N ALA A 130 -4.96 3.98 -0.35
CA ALA A 130 -4.68 4.49 -1.68
C ALA A 130 -4.78 6.03 -1.74
N ILE A 131 -5.83 6.63 -1.16
CA ILE A 131 -6.02 8.09 -1.10
C ILE A 131 -4.84 8.77 -0.39
N ARG A 132 -4.39 8.21 0.73
CA ARG A 132 -3.35 8.84 1.57
C ARG A 132 -1.95 8.64 0.99
N LEU A 133 -1.67 7.47 0.42
CA LEU A 133 -0.43 7.19 -0.30
C LEU A 133 -0.29 8.06 -1.55
N GLU A 134 -1.34 8.16 -2.38
CA GLU A 134 -1.38 9.05 -3.54
C GLU A 134 -1.05 10.48 -3.15
N PHE A 135 -1.69 10.99 -2.09
CA PHE A 135 -1.47 12.34 -1.60
C PHE A 135 -0.01 12.57 -1.17
N SER A 136 0.57 11.64 -0.40
CA SER A 136 1.96 11.75 0.07
C SER A 136 2.97 11.70 -1.08
N ILE A 137 2.78 10.80 -2.05
CA ILE A 137 3.63 10.71 -3.24
C ILE A 137 3.53 11.99 -4.07
N ASN A 138 2.31 12.48 -4.34
CA ASN A 138 2.12 13.69 -5.10
C ASN A 138 2.65 14.94 -4.39
N LYS A 139 2.60 15.00 -3.05
CA LYS A 139 3.23 16.07 -2.27
C LYS A 139 4.74 16.11 -2.49
N LYS A 140 5.43 14.96 -2.44
CA LYS A 140 6.89 14.88 -2.66
C LYS A 140 7.28 15.13 -4.12
N SER A 141 6.51 14.60 -5.07
CA SER A 141 6.64 14.89 -6.51
C SER A 141 6.52 16.40 -6.82
N LYS A 142 5.56 17.10 -6.21
CA LYS A 142 5.44 18.57 -6.31
C LYS A 142 6.63 19.29 -5.68
N LYS A 143 7.10 18.85 -4.51
CA LYS A 143 8.26 19.43 -3.82
C LYS A 143 9.54 19.28 -4.65
N PHE A 144 9.75 18.13 -5.29
CA PHE A 144 10.87 17.92 -6.18
C PHE A 144 10.88 18.93 -7.34
N ARG A 145 9.76 19.03 -8.06
CA ARG A 145 9.66 19.96 -9.20
C ARG A 145 9.86 21.41 -8.78
N LYS A 146 9.29 21.81 -7.63
CA LYS A 146 9.34 23.19 -7.16
C LYS A 146 10.72 23.58 -6.62
N ASP A 147 11.31 22.69 -5.82
CA ASP A 147 12.45 23.03 -4.95
C ASP A 147 13.69 22.19 -5.29
N TYR A 148 13.59 20.85 -5.25
CA TYR A 148 14.78 19.98 -5.28
C TYR A 148 15.47 19.93 -6.64
N SER A 149 14.72 19.98 -7.74
CA SER A 149 15.26 19.92 -9.10
C SER A 149 16.26 21.03 -9.43
N LYS A 150 16.26 22.12 -8.66
CA LYS A 150 17.16 23.27 -8.83
C LYS A 150 18.50 23.07 -8.12
N LEU A 151 18.60 22.10 -7.21
CA LEU A 151 19.77 21.88 -6.36
C LEU A 151 20.88 21.16 -7.14
N PRO A 152 22.15 21.64 -7.09
CA PRO A 152 23.25 21.02 -7.83
C PRO A 152 23.47 19.55 -7.51
N HIS A 153 23.37 19.15 -6.24
CA HIS A 153 23.58 17.77 -5.79
C HIS A 153 22.45 16.81 -6.16
N VAL A 154 21.30 17.31 -6.65
CA VAL A 154 20.14 16.51 -7.08
C VAL A 154 20.12 16.27 -8.59
N LYS A 155 20.74 17.14 -9.39
CA LYS A 155 20.68 17.06 -10.86
C LYS A 155 21.20 15.73 -11.39
N ASN A 156 20.51 15.21 -12.40
CA ASN A 156 20.82 13.97 -13.13
C ASN A 156 20.96 12.72 -12.24
N LYS A 157 20.36 12.73 -11.04
CA LYS A 157 20.29 11.56 -10.16
C LYS A 157 18.87 11.00 -10.16
N PRO A 158 18.71 9.67 -10.01
CA PRO A 158 17.42 9.07 -9.73
C PRO A 158 16.80 9.69 -8.48
N PHE A 159 15.51 10.01 -8.55
CA PHE A 159 14.74 10.52 -7.40
C PHE A 159 13.76 9.46 -6.93
N VAL A 160 13.98 8.97 -5.72
CA VAL A 160 13.24 7.87 -5.11
C VAL A 160 12.41 8.43 -3.96
N ILE A 161 11.10 8.15 -3.97
CA ILE A 161 10.22 8.49 -2.86
C ILE A 161 10.11 7.28 -1.96
N CYS A 162 10.53 7.40 -0.70
CA CYS A 162 10.41 6.34 0.29
C CYS A 162 9.17 6.60 1.14
N VAL A 163 8.08 5.85 0.92
CA VAL A 163 6.81 6.08 1.60
C VAL A 163 6.42 4.91 2.51
N ALA A 164 6.05 5.21 3.76
CA ALA A 164 5.49 4.24 4.69
C ALA A 164 4.01 4.55 5.03
N PRO A 165 3.17 3.52 5.18
CA PRO A 165 1.77 3.68 5.56
C PRO A 165 1.60 3.79 7.08
N PHE A 166 0.97 4.86 7.55
CA PHE A 166 0.60 5.11 8.95
C PHE A 166 -0.76 5.83 9.04
N GLU A 167 -1.62 5.60 8.05
CA GLU A 167 -2.78 6.45 7.79
C GLU A 167 -4.02 6.11 8.59
N GLN A 168 -4.09 4.89 9.13
CA GLN A 168 -5.24 4.36 9.84
C GLN A 168 -4.87 3.10 10.64
N PRO A 169 -5.70 2.68 11.61
CA PRO A 169 -5.57 1.36 12.24
C PRO A 169 -5.50 0.24 11.21
N PHE A 170 -4.70 -0.78 11.51
CA PHE A 170 -4.56 -1.94 10.65
C PHE A 170 -4.11 -1.62 9.21
N PHE A 171 -3.47 -0.46 8.97
CA PHE A 171 -2.93 -0.10 7.65
C PHE A 171 -2.12 -1.24 7.01
N PHE A 172 -1.48 -2.08 7.82
CA PHE A 172 -0.67 -3.20 7.37
C PHE A 172 -1.49 -4.34 6.73
N LEU A 173 -2.82 -4.33 6.82
CA LEU A 173 -3.73 -5.24 6.11
C LEU A 173 -3.89 -4.86 4.62
N GLN A 174 -3.44 -3.67 4.22
CA GLN A 174 -3.42 -3.28 2.80
C GLN A 174 -2.42 -4.10 1.98
N ASP A 175 -1.53 -4.85 2.66
CA ASP A 175 -0.33 -5.48 2.09
C ASP A 175 0.41 -4.50 1.16
N SER A 176 0.63 -4.87 -0.10
CA SER A 176 1.13 -3.96 -1.13
C SER A 176 0.04 -3.50 -2.09
N LEU A 177 -1.20 -3.97 -1.96
CA LEU A 177 -2.23 -3.77 -2.99
C LEU A 177 -2.58 -2.29 -3.17
N ALA A 178 -2.72 -1.53 -2.08
CA ALA A 178 -3.04 -0.11 -2.17
C ALA A 178 -1.92 0.70 -2.85
N ILE A 179 -0.64 0.44 -2.55
CA ILE A 179 0.47 1.14 -3.22
C ILE A 179 0.61 0.72 -4.69
N ILE A 180 0.37 -0.56 -5.00
CA ILE A 180 0.33 -1.06 -6.38
C ILE A 180 -0.80 -0.38 -7.15
N ARG A 181 -2.00 -0.25 -6.57
CA ARG A 181 -3.12 0.48 -7.17
C ARG A 181 -2.75 1.93 -7.45
N VAL A 182 -2.15 2.63 -6.47
CA VAL A 182 -1.71 4.02 -6.63
C VAL A 182 -0.74 4.18 -7.80
N LEU A 183 0.24 3.29 -7.94
CA LEU A 183 1.30 3.44 -8.94
C LEU A 183 0.93 2.86 -10.31
N TYR A 184 0.22 1.74 -10.37
CA TYR A 184 -0.03 1.01 -11.61
C TYR A 184 -1.50 0.88 -11.98
N GLY A 185 -2.41 1.34 -11.13
CA GLY A 185 -3.85 1.21 -11.33
C GLY A 185 -4.35 -0.22 -11.23
N TYR A 186 -3.53 -1.18 -10.80
CA TYR A 186 -3.93 -2.58 -10.65
C TYR A 186 -4.86 -2.74 -9.44
N GLU A 187 -5.98 -3.46 -9.63
CA GLU A 187 -7.04 -3.59 -8.63
C GLU A 187 -7.04 -4.97 -7.98
N GLU A 188 -7.16 -6.03 -8.77
CA GLU A 188 -7.26 -7.41 -8.26
C GLU A 188 -6.98 -8.44 -9.35
N VAL A 189 -6.52 -9.63 -8.92
CA VAL A 189 -6.55 -10.85 -9.74
C VAL A 189 -7.99 -11.33 -9.83
N LEU A 190 -8.47 -11.59 -11.04
CA LEU A 190 -9.76 -12.24 -11.28
C LEU A 190 -9.58 -13.75 -11.24
N SER A 191 -10.40 -14.42 -10.43
CA SER A 191 -10.33 -15.86 -10.27
C SER A 191 -11.73 -16.48 -10.25
N ARG A 192 -11.81 -17.74 -10.67
CA ARG A 192 -13.05 -18.54 -10.65
C ARG A 192 -12.81 -19.84 -9.92
N ARG A 193 -13.79 -20.25 -9.11
CA ARG A 193 -13.84 -21.62 -8.58
C ARG A 193 -14.66 -22.52 -9.49
N ASP A 194 -14.14 -23.70 -9.78
CA ASP A 194 -14.92 -24.76 -10.42
C ASP A 194 -15.85 -25.47 -9.42
N ALA A 195 -16.60 -26.46 -9.89
CA ALA A 195 -17.54 -27.22 -9.07
C ALA A 195 -16.86 -28.04 -7.95
N ASP A 196 -15.58 -28.36 -8.14
CA ASP A 196 -14.75 -29.10 -7.18
C ASP A 196 -14.04 -28.17 -6.18
N GLY A 197 -14.22 -26.85 -6.33
CA GLY A 197 -13.65 -25.81 -5.46
C GLY A 197 -12.25 -25.34 -5.86
N ASN A 198 -11.70 -25.85 -6.96
CA ASN A 198 -10.38 -25.46 -7.44
C ASN A 198 -10.40 -24.04 -7.98
N LEU A 199 -9.41 -23.24 -7.59
CA LEU A 199 -9.27 -21.86 -8.01
C LEU A 199 -8.47 -21.78 -9.32
N THR A 200 -9.03 -21.17 -10.35
CA THR A 200 -8.32 -20.84 -11.59
C THR A 200 -8.22 -19.32 -11.71
N ILE A 201 -7.01 -18.82 -11.97
CA ILE A 201 -6.80 -17.41 -12.35
C ILE A 201 -7.28 -17.25 -13.78
N ILE A 202 -8.20 -16.31 -13.99
CA ILE A 202 -8.86 -16.09 -15.29
C ILE A 202 -8.47 -14.74 -15.91
N GLY A 203 -7.86 -13.85 -15.12
CA GLY A 203 -7.51 -12.53 -15.60
C GLY A 203 -7.09 -11.60 -14.47
N ASP A 204 -6.97 -10.32 -14.81
CA ASP A 204 -6.69 -9.23 -13.88
C ASP A 204 -7.61 -8.04 -14.18
N SER A 205 -7.78 -7.16 -13.21
CA SER A 205 -8.52 -5.91 -13.36
C SER A 205 -7.70 -4.71 -12.86
N TYR A 206 -8.03 -3.56 -13.43
CA TYR A 206 -7.41 -2.28 -13.15
C TYR A 206 -8.50 -1.27 -12.76
N ASN A 207 -8.13 -0.17 -12.15
CA ASN A 207 -8.97 0.99 -11.92
C ASN A 207 -8.06 2.20 -11.71
N TYR A 208 -8.17 3.18 -12.61
CA TYR A 208 -7.31 4.37 -12.61
C TYR A 208 -7.87 5.51 -11.74
N ARG A 209 -8.90 5.23 -10.93
CA ARG A 209 -9.45 6.18 -9.96
C ARG A 209 -9.73 5.53 -8.60
N VAL A 210 -9.76 6.37 -7.58
CA VAL A 210 -10.21 6.01 -6.22
C VAL A 210 -11.14 7.12 -5.73
N GLN A 211 -12.34 6.77 -5.30
CA GLN A 211 -13.27 7.78 -4.78
C GLN A 211 -12.88 8.17 -3.36
N LYS A 212 -12.60 9.46 -3.15
CA LYS A 212 -12.27 9.99 -1.82
C LYS A 212 -13.50 10.38 -1.03
N LYS A 213 -14.52 10.87 -1.73
CA LYS A 213 -15.87 11.16 -1.25
C LYS A 213 -16.82 11.18 -2.45
N PRO A 214 -18.15 11.07 -2.26
CA PRO A 214 -19.10 11.10 -3.36
C PRO A 214 -18.85 12.25 -4.33
N GLY A 215 -18.80 11.93 -5.62
CA GLY A 215 -18.52 12.88 -6.70
C GLY A 215 -17.07 13.38 -6.81
N PHE A 216 -16.14 12.93 -5.98
CA PHE A 216 -14.73 13.35 -6.03
C PHE A 216 -13.75 12.17 -6.03
N ASN A 217 -13.08 11.99 -7.17
CA ASN A 217 -12.09 10.95 -7.40
C ASN A 217 -10.67 11.49 -7.37
N VAL A 218 -9.74 10.70 -6.85
CA VAL A 218 -8.30 10.86 -7.09
C VAL A 218 -7.85 9.94 -8.23
N ASN A 219 -6.92 10.42 -9.05
CA ASN A 219 -6.36 9.62 -10.14
C ASN A 219 -5.19 8.79 -9.63
N VAL A 220 -5.19 7.51 -9.96
CA VAL A 220 -4.10 6.56 -9.66
C VAL A 220 -3.50 6.04 -10.97
N GLY A 221 -2.59 5.07 -10.92
CA GLY A 221 -1.76 4.70 -12.08
C GLY A 221 -0.67 5.74 -12.34
N LEU A 222 -0.02 6.23 -11.28
CA LEU A 222 0.96 7.32 -11.40
C LEU A 222 2.19 6.97 -12.27
N PHE A 223 2.51 5.69 -12.42
CA PHE A 223 3.61 5.12 -13.22
C PHE A 223 3.13 4.41 -14.50
N THR A 224 1.90 4.66 -14.95
CA THR A 224 1.39 4.16 -16.24
C THR A 224 1.54 5.16 -17.38
N ASN A 225 2.13 6.33 -17.10
CA ASN A 225 2.39 7.38 -18.09
C ASN A 225 3.54 8.30 -17.63
N SER A 226 3.94 9.22 -18.51
CA SER A 226 5.09 10.10 -18.29
C SER A 226 4.85 11.28 -17.32
N LYS A 227 3.66 11.42 -16.70
CA LYS A 227 3.37 12.58 -15.82
C LYS A 227 4.35 12.67 -14.64
N LEU A 228 4.75 11.54 -14.07
CA LEU A 228 5.69 11.47 -12.94
C LEU A 228 7.11 11.04 -13.36
N LYS A 229 7.51 11.27 -14.61
CA LYS A 229 8.84 10.88 -15.13
C LYS A 229 10.06 11.36 -14.33
N HIS A 230 9.93 12.39 -13.49
CA HIS A 230 11.01 12.84 -12.60
C HIS A 230 11.20 11.94 -11.36
N VAL A 231 10.25 11.06 -11.05
CA VAL A 231 10.35 10.05 -9.98
C VAL A 231 10.81 8.74 -10.61
N SER A 232 11.90 8.17 -10.09
CA SER A 232 12.53 6.96 -10.64
C SER A 232 11.92 5.69 -10.09
N ALA A 233 11.61 5.69 -8.79
CA ALA A 233 10.99 4.57 -8.10
C ALA A 233 10.31 5.05 -6.81
N VAL A 234 9.49 4.19 -6.23
CA VAL A 234 9.00 4.29 -4.86
C VAL A 234 9.56 3.13 -4.05
N ILE A 235 10.08 3.42 -2.86
CA ILE A 235 10.42 2.41 -1.85
C ILE A 235 9.30 2.39 -0.82
N PHE A 236 8.76 1.21 -0.53
CA PHE A 236 7.63 1.03 0.38
C PHE A 236 7.89 -0.15 1.32
N ASN A 237 7.61 0.02 2.61
CA ASN A 237 7.62 -1.10 3.55
C ASN A 237 6.51 -0.91 4.59
N ASN A 238 5.43 -1.67 4.46
CA ASN A 238 4.32 -1.70 5.42
C ASN A 238 4.59 -2.59 6.66
N ARG A 239 5.74 -3.29 6.70
CA ARG A 239 6.22 -4.11 7.81
C ARG A 239 7.27 -3.40 8.67
N ALA A 240 7.76 -2.23 8.25
CA ALA A 240 8.61 -1.33 9.01
C ALA A 240 7.80 -0.64 10.12
N THR A 241 7.38 -1.43 11.11
CA THR A 241 6.61 -0.99 12.27
C THR A 241 7.35 -1.35 13.56
N PHE A 242 6.78 -1.03 14.71
CA PHE A 242 7.33 -1.48 16.00
C PHE A 242 7.46 -3.01 16.11
N CYS A 243 6.68 -3.79 15.33
CA CYS A 243 6.87 -5.23 15.27
C CYS A 243 8.21 -5.63 14.64
N LYS A 244 8.74 -4.86 13.69
CA LYS A 244 10.09 -5.10 13.14
C LYS A 244 11.16 -4.82 14.19
N VAL A 245 10.99 -3.74 14.97
CA VAL A 245 11.87 -3.45 16.12
C VAL A 245 11.89 -4.63 17.10
N ARG A 246 10.72 -5.17 17.45
CA ARG A 246 10.60 -6.35 18.32
C ARG A 246 11.26 -7.59 17.74
N ALA A 247 11.16 -7.81 16.43
CA ALA A 247 11.75 -8.96 15.76
C ALA A 247 13.29 -8.90 15.74
N LEU A 248 13.86 -7.69 15.62
CA LEU A 248 15.31 -7.46 15.62
C LEU A 248 15.90 -7.28 17.02
N ALA A 249 15.07 -7.03 18.02
CA ALA A 249 15.52 -6.85 19.40
C ALA A 249 15.98 -8.15 20.04
N LYS A 250 16.89 -8.03 21.01
CA LYS A 250 17.32 -9.15 21.85
C LYS A 250 16.16 -9.65 22.71
N ILE A 251 16.36 -10.81 23.34
CA ILE A 251 15.40 -11.37 24.30
C ILE A 251 15.11 -10.32 25.38
N SER A 252 13.83 -10.10 25.66
CA SER A 252 13.36 -9.21 26.72
C SER A 252 12.62 -10.00 27.80
N LYS A 253 12.23 -9.30 28.87
CA LYS A 253 11.42 -9.84 29.96
C LYS A 253 10.08 -10.43 29.49
N TYR A 254 9.49 -9.86 28.44
CA TYR A 254 8.15 -10.24 27.97
C TYR A 254 8.26 -11.04 26.67
N PRO A 255 7.69 -12.25 26.61
CA PRO A 255 7.54 -13.01 25.38
C PRO A 255 6.90 -12.18 24.28
N VAL A 256 7.36 -12.36 23.04
CA VAL A 256 6.74 -11.79 21.85
C VAL A 256 6.48 -12.91 20.86
N LEU A 257 5.20 -13.11 20.55
CA LEU A 257 4.75 -14.03 19.52
C LEU A 257 4.58 -13.28 18.21
N PHE A 258 5.06 -13.89 17.14
CA PHE A 258 4.92 -13.44 15.77
C PHE A 258 4.06 -14.44 15.02
N SER A 259 3.08 -13.95 14.28
CA SER A 259 2.26 -14.76 13.39
C SER A 259 2.19 -14.10 12.02
N GLY A 260 2.17 -14.91 10.98
CA GLY A 260 2.08 -14.38 9.63
C GLY A 260 2.32 -15.41 8.55
N SER A 261 2.73 -14.93 7.39
CA SER A 261 3.12 -15.80 6.28
C SER A 261 4.25 -15.23 5.45
N ARG A 262 5.00 -16.14 4.84
CA ARG A 262 6.02 -15.87 3.83
C ARG A 262 5.63 -16.49 2.50
N SER A 263 6.09 -15.92 1.41
CA SER A 263 5.97 -16.56 0.10
C SER A 263 6.76 -17.87 0.10
N TYR A 264 6.25 -18.87 -0.62
CA TYR A 264 6.95 -20.11 -0.86
C TYR A 264 6.98 -20.38 -2.35
N GLN A 265 8.17 -20.60 -2.89
CA GLN A 265 8.38 -20.96 -4.28
C GLN A 265 9.38 -22.11 -4.35
N SER A 266 8.97 -23.18 -5.03
CA SER A 266 9.80 -24.31 -5.45
C SER A 266 9.55 -24.60 -6.93
N ASP A 267 10.34 -25.51 -7.51
CA ASP A 267 10.19 -25.94 -8.90
C ASP A 267 8.79 -26.54 -9.20
N GLN A 268 8.06 -26.97 -8.17
CA GLN A 268 6.78 -27.67 -8.31
C GLN A 268 5.59 -26.88 -7.75
N GLN A 269 5.82 -25.89 -6.89
CA GLN A 269 4.74 -25.23 -6.16
C GLN A 269 5.05 -23.76 -5.85
N VAL A 270 4.04 -22.92 -6.01
CA VAL A 270 3.98 -21.57 -5.46
C VAL A 270 2.90 -21.55 -4.38
N GLY A 271 3.16 -20.93 -3.24
CA GLY A 271 2.21 -20.89 -2.14
C GLY A 271 2.64 -19.98 -0.99
N LEU A 272 2.07 -20.26 0.18
CA LEU A 272 2.29 -19.50 1.40
C LEU A 272 2.76 -20.44 2.51
N TYR A 273 3.85 -20.08 3.17
CA TYR A 273 4.27 -20.68 4.43
C TYR A 273 3.72 -19.85 5.58
N ARG A 274 2.83 -20.42 6.40
CA ARG A 274 2.30 -19.76 7.61
C ARG A 274 3.16 -20.10 8.81
N PHE A 275 3.41 -19.12 9.67
CA PHE A 275 4.21 -19.30 10.89
C PHE A 275 3.48 -18.74 12.13
N LEU A 276 3.80 -19.34 13.27
CA LEU A 276 3.52 -18.86 14.62
C LEU A 276 4.75 -19.17 15.47
N GLU A 277 5.56 -18.15 15.76
CA GLU A 277 6.88 -18.33 16.35
C GLU A 277 7.13 -17.28 17.43
N GLU A 278 7.86 -17.65 18.48
CA GLU A 278 8.26 -16.74 19.55
C GLU A 278 9.67 -16.18 19.29
N ARG A 279 9.99 -14.99 19.80
CA ARG A 279 11.39 -14.57 19.95
C ARG A 279 12.11 -15.49 20.95
N PRO A 280 13.30 -16.04 20.65
CA PRO A 280 14.21 -15.70 19.55
C PRO A 280 14.13 -16.62 18.32
N ILE A 281 13.17 -17.55 18.27
CA ILE A 281 13.00 -18.49 17.14
C ILE A 281 12.66 -17.72 15.87
N TYR A 282 11.70 -16.79 15.96
CA TYR A 282 11.35 -15.92 14.85
C TYR A 282 12.53 -15.04 14.43
N LYS A 283 12.80 -14.99 13.13
CA LYS A 283 13.84 -14.16 12.51
C LYS A 283 13.30 -13.39 11.31
N GLU A 284 13.76 -12.15 11.20
CA GLU A 284 13.61 -11.34 10.00
C GLU A 284 14.81 -10.39 9.86
N THR A 285 15.02 -9.86 8.67
CA THR A 285 15.99 -8.79 8.43
C THR A 285 15.32 -7.42 8.49
N ILE A 286 16.12 -6.35 8.44
CA ILE A 286 15.57 -5.00 8.31
C ILE A 286 14.86 -4.80 6.95
N ALA A 287 15.30 -5.51 5.90
CA ALA A 287 14.75 -5.43 4.55
C ALA A 287 13.51 -6.33 4.33
N ASP A 288 13.22 -7.28 5.23
CA ASP A 288 12.01 -8.11 5.13
C ASP A 288 10.74 -7.26 5.01
N GLY A 289 9.94 -7.54 3.96
CA GLY A 289 8.71 -6.82 3.60
C GLY A 289 8.94 -5.54 2.79
N LEU A 290 10.14 -5.30 2.26
CA LEU A 290 10.45 -4.14 1.43
C LEU A 290 10.01 -4.36 -0.02
N HIS A 291 9.38 -3.33 -0.59
CA HIS A 291 8.90 -3.29 -1.96
C HIS A 291 9.58 -2.14 -2.71
N ILE A 292 10.08 -2.42 -3.92
CA ILE A 292 10.59 -1.42 -4.87
C ILE A 292 9.62 -1.36 -6.04
N LEU A 293 8.99 -0.19 -6.22
CA LEU A 293 8.02 0.04 -7.28
C LEU A 293 8.66 0.96 -8.33
N ILE A 294 8.91 0.43 -9.51
CA ILE A 294 9.72 1.02 -10.58
C ILE A 294 8.85 1.89 -11.48
N ASN A 295 9.32 3.10 -11.81
CA ASN A 295 8.70 3.91 -12.85
C ASN A 295 9.35 3.62 -14.21
N PRO A 296 8.68 2.91 -15.14
CA PRO A 296 9.23 2.64 -16.47
C PRO A 296 9.37 3.90 -17.34
N PHE A 297 8.77 5.02 -16.94
CA PHE A 297 8.84 6.31 -17.62
C PHE A 297 9.87 7.28 -16.99
N ALA A 298 10.72 6.81 -16.09
CA ALA A 298 11.69 7.66 -15.38
C ALA A 298 12.71 8.34 -16.32
N GLU A 299 12.97 9.63 -16.11
CA GLU A 299 14.03 10.40 -16.80
C GLU A 299 15.42 9.94 -16.38
N ASN A 300 15.58 9.60 -15.09
CA ASN A 300 16.82 9.08 -14.52
C ASN A 300 16.48 7.76 -13.81
N PRO A 301 16.49 6.60 -14.49
CA PRO A 301 16.11 5.32 -13.90
C PRO A 301 17.02 4.91 -12.73
N LEU A 302 16.44 4.27 -11.72
CA LEU A 302 17.19 3.68 -10.61
C LEU A 302 17.85 2.37 -11.06
N ASP A 303 19.14 2.16 -10.77
CA ASP A 303 19.79 0.87 -11.01
C ASP A 303 19.27 -0.16 -9.98
N LEU A 304 18.69 -1.24 -10.48
CA LEU A 304 18.02 -2.26 -9.66
C LEU A 304 18.99 -3.31 -9.10
N LYS A 305 20.26 -3.34 -9.55
CA LYS A 305 21.27 -4.28 -9.04
C LYS A 305 21.50 -4.19 -7.54
N LEU A 306 21.16 -3.04 -6.94
CA LEU A 306 21.17 -2.85 -5.49
C LEU A 306 20.25 -3.84 -4.76
N PHE A 307 19.19 -4.28 -5.41
CA PHE A 307 18.14 -5.13 -4.83
C PHE A 307 18.19 -6.59 -5.31
N ASP A 308 19.12 -6.93 -6.21
CA ASP A 308 19.26 -8.29 -6.74
C ASP A 308 19.66 -9.28 -5.64
N ASN A 309 19.08 -10.49 -5.70
CA ASN A 309 19.34 -11.57 -4.74
C ASN A 309 19.13 -11.13 -3.28
N ARG A 310 18.05 -10.40 -3.03
CA ARG A 310 17.57 -9.99 -1.71
C ARG A 310 16.13 -10.41 -1.52
N GLU A 311 15.69 -10.41 -0.27
CA GLU A 311 14.33 -10.63 0.20
C GLU A 311 13.38 -9.44 -0.10
N ILE A 312 13.54 -8.80 -1.26
CA ILE A 312 12.89 -7.56 -1.66
C ILE A 312 11.99 -7.82 -2.85
N ALA A 313 10.74 -7.37 -2.77
CA ALA A 313 9.79 -7.47 -3.86
C ALA A 313 10.01 -6.35 -4.89
N LEU A 314 9.97 -6.70 -6.17
CA LEU A 314 10.04 -5.74 -7.27
C LEU A 314 8.71 -5.66 -7.99
N HIS A 315 8.28 -4.45 -8.30
CA HIS A 315 7.04 -4.15 -9.00
C HIS A 315 7.33 -3.25 -10.19
N ASN A 316 6.74 -3.54 -11.34
CA ASN A 316 6.93 -2.76 -12.56
C ASN A 316 5.64 -2.72 -13.39
N TYR A 317 5.68 -1.98 -14.49
CA TYR A 317 4.61 -1.86 -15.47
C TYR A 317 5.23 -1.95 -16.86
N ASP A 318 4.63 -2.74 -17.76
CA ASP A 318 5.07 -2.80 -19.16
C ASP A 318 4.29 -1.77 -20.00
N PRO A 319 4.92 -0.68 -20.47
CA PRO A 319 4.24 0.32 -21.30
C PRO A 319 3.74 -0.21 -22.64
N LYS A 320 4.24 -1.35 -23.12
CA LYS A 320 3.85 -1.93 -24.41
C LYS A 320 2.56 -2.74 -24.29
N THR A 321 2.42 -3.52 -23.22
CA THR A 321 1.27 -4.41 -23.05
C THR A 321 0.21 -3.83 -22.11
N GLY A 322 0.59 -2.83 -21.30
CA GLY A 322 -0.25 -2.24 -20.26
C GLY A 322 -0.35 -3.09 -19.00
N ASP A 323 0.47 -4.13 -18.86
CA ASP A 323 0.36 -5.09 -17.77
C ASP A 323 1.23 -4.70 -16.56
N TYR A 324 0.70 -4.92 -15.36
CA TYR A 324 1.46 -4.88 -14.12
C TYR A 324 2.31 -6.14 -13.98
N LEU A 325 3.58 -5.96 -13.59
CA LEU A 325 4.56 -7.03 -13.42
C LEU A 325 5.05 -7.05 -11.97
N SER A 326 5.24 -8.23 -11.41
CA SER A 326 5.84 -8.37 -10.08
C SER A 326 6.78 -9.55 -9.97
N TYR A 327 7.81 -9.37 -9.15
CA TYR A 327 8.71 -10.40 -8.70
C TYR A 327 8.70 -10.41 -7.18
N ILE A 328 8.18 -11.49 -6.60
CA ILE A 328 8.18 -11.73 -5.16
C ILE A 328 9.18 -12.87 -4.90
N PRO A 329 10.32 -12.61 -4.23
CA PRO A 329 11.31 -13.66 -4.00
C PRO A 329 10.75 -14.76 -3.10
N ASN A 330 11.35 -15.95 -3.14
CA ASN A 330 11.03 -17.01 -2.19
C ASN A 330 11.32 -16.54 -0.75
N ASN A 331 10.50 -16.99 0.21
CA ASN A 331 10.60 -16.62 1.63
C ASN A 331 10.34 -15.13 1.93
N PHE A 332 9.81 -14.35 0.98
CA PHE A 332 9.43 -12.94 1.17
C PHE A 332 8.38 -12.80 2.27
N LEU A 333 8.57 -11.86 3.21
CA LEU A 333 7.61 -11.59 4.27
C LEU A 333 6.36 -10.89 3.73
N LEU A 334 5.28 -11.64 3.52
CA LEU A 334 4.03 -11.12 2.97
C LEU A 334 3.23 -10.36 4.03
N HIS A 335 2.98 -11.00 5.17
CA HIS A 335 2.31 -10.36 6.30
C HIS A 335 2.81 -10.89 7.64
N ARG A 336 2.71 -10.03 8.67
CA ARG A 336 3.12 -10.33 10.04
C ARG A 336 2.35 -9.47 11.03
N THR A 337 1.93 -10.07 12.13
CA THR A 337 1.54 -9.37 13.35
C THR A 337 2.46 -9.80 14.50
N CYS A 338 2.52 -9.00 15.56
CA CYS A 338 3.24 -9.37 16.76
C CYS A 338 2.46 -8.96 18.01
N THR A 339 2.51 -9.82 19.03
CA THR A 339 1.87 -9.57 20.32
C THR A 339 2.86 -9.87 21.43
N SER A 340 3.05 -8.90 22.32
CA SER A 340 3.78 -9.13 23.57
C SER A 340 2.83 -9.69 24.61
N ILE A 341 3.24 -10.75 25.30
CA ILE A 341 2.47 -11.38 26.36
C ILE A 341 2.89 -10.76 27.69
N THR A 342 1.96 -10.07 28.35
CA THR A 342 2.18 -9.41 29.64
C THR A 342 0.90 -9.43 30.47
N SER A 343 1.04 -9.64 31.78
CA SER A 343 -0.03 -9.54 32.78
C SER A 343 0.05 -8.23 33.57
N ALA A 344 0.80 -7.24 33.09
CA ALA A 344 1.03 -6.01 33.83
C ALA A 344 -0.15 -5.03 33.66
N ASP A 345 -0.91 -4.83 34.73
CA ASP A 345 -2.13 -4.00 34.73
C ASP A 345 -1.88 -2.56 34.25
N HIS A 346 -0.75 -1.95 34.67
CA HIS A 346 -0.39 -0.58 34.26
C HIS A 346 -0.26 -0.42 32.74
N LEU A 347 0.16 -1.45 32.00
CA LEU A 347 0.24 -1.40 30.53
C LEU A 347 -1.13 -1.48 29.87
N GLN A 348 -2.06 -2.21 30.48
CA GLN A 348 -3.44 -2.26 30.01
C GLN A 348 -4.14 -0.92 30.26
N GLU A 349 -3.91 -0.32 31.43
CA GLU A 349 -4.40 1.02 31.77
C GLU A 349 -3.82 2.09 30.85
N LEU A 350 -2.52 2.06 30.56
CA LEU A 350 -1.86 2.96 29.62
C LEU A 350 -2.50 2.85 28.23
N LYS A 351 -2.69 1.63 27.69
CA LYS A 351 -3.35 1.47 26.38
C LYS A 351 -4.78 2.02 26.36
N LYS A 352 -5.50 1.89 27.47
CA LYS A 352 -6.86 2.41 27.60
C LYS A 352 -6.90 3.94 27.68
N SER A 353 -5.92 4.57 28.32
CA SER A 353 -5.84 6.03 28.46
C SER A 353 -5.45 6.75 27.17
N LEU A 354 -4.80 6.07 26.23
CA LEU A 354 -4.37 6.63 24.94
C LEU A 354 -5.46 6.65 23.86
N LYS A 355 -6.68 6.17 24.17
CA LYS A 355 -7.81 6.16 23.22
C LYS A 355 -8.55 7.48 23.23
N GLU A 356 -8.81 8.02 22.04
CA GLU A 356 -9.71 9.17 21.87
C GLU A 356 -11.09 8.72 21.39
N GLN A 357 -12.07 9.61 21.48
CA GLN A 357 -13.44 9.36 21.05
C GLN A 357 -13.83 10.30 19.90
N ASN A 358 -14.74 9.84 19.04
CA ASN A 358 -15.37 10.58 17.94
C ASN A 358 -14.46 10.87 16.73
N TYR A 359 -14.09 9.83 16.00
CA TYR A 359 -13.42 9.96 14.71
C TYR A 359 -14.41 10.09 13.55
N LYS A 360 -14.00 10.82 12.52
CA LYS A 360 -14.67 10.81 11.22
C LYS A 360 -14.51 9.44 10.58
N GLU A 361 -15.58 8.98 9.93
CA GLU A 361 -15.57 7.79 9.11
C GLU A 361 -15.34 8.14 7.64
N LEU A 362 -14.90 7.15 6.88
CA LEU A 362 -14.76 7.28 5.44
C LEU A 362 -16.16 7.25 4.81
N GLU A 363 -16.53 8.32 4.10
CA GLU A 363 -17.81 8.36 3.38
C GLU A 363 -17.89 7.19 2.38
N PRO A 364 -19.07 6.57 2.21
CA PRO A 364 -19.23 5.42 1.33
C PRO A 364 -18.94 5.79 -0.13
N GLU A 365 -18.51 4.79 -0.90
CA GLU A 365 -18.35 4.96 -2.34
C GLU A 365 -19.73 4.96 -3.02
N ILE A 366 -20.01 6.01 -3.80
CA ILE A 366 -21.24 6.19 -4.56
C ILE A 366 -20.85 6.58 -5.97
N TRP A 367 -21.20 5.75 -6.95
CA TRP A 367 -20.99 6.08 -8.36
C TRP A 367 -22.18 6.87 -8.88
N GLU A 368 -21.90 7.90 -9.68
CA GLU A 368 -22.95 8.61 -10.40
C GLU A 368 -23.58 7.66 -11.43
N GLU A 369 -24.89 7.73 -11.57
CA GLU A 369 -25.59 6.97 -12.62
C GLU A 369 -25.02 7.37 -13.99
N ASP A 370 -24.92 6.40 -14.89
CA ASP A 370 -24.36 6.56 -16.24
C ASP A 370 -22.86 6.88 -16.35
N ASP A 371 -22.11 6.87 -15.24
CA ASP A 371 -20.65 7.01 -15.27
C ASP A 371 -19.99 5.69 -15.71
N LEU A 372 -19.54 5.61 -16.97
CA LEU A 372 -18.89 4.43 -17.55
C LEU A 372 -17.38 4.42 -17.24
N ILE A 373 -17.02 3.72 -16.18
CA ILE A 373 -15.68 3.68 -15.58
C ILE A 373 -14.81 2.63 -16.25
N GLU A 374 -13.57 2.97 -16.55
CA GLU A 374 -12.58 2.02 -17.03
C GLU A 374 -12.06 1.12 -15.91
N PHE A 375 -12.17 -0.20 -16.14
CA PHE A 375 -11.58 -1.24 -15.32
C PHE A 375 -10.46 -2.03 -16.03
N GLY A 376 -10.18 -1.71 -17.30
CA GLY A 376 -9.09 -2.32 -18.07
C GLY A 376 -9.09 -3.84 -18.00
N GLY A 377 -7.89 -4.43 -17.96
CA GLY A 377 -7.73 -5.86 -17.68
C GLY A 377 -8.00 -6.78 -18.86
N LYS A 378 -7.72 -8.06 -18.66
CA LYS A 378 -7.90 -9.14 -19.64
C LYS A 378 -8.54 -10.33 -18.95
N LEU A 379 -9.56 -10.92 -19.58
CA LEU A 379 -10.28 -12.12 -19.16
C LEU A 379 -10.44 -13.03 -20.39
N GLY A 380 -9.49 -13.94 -20.61
CA GLY A 380 -9.41 -14.66 -21.88
C GLY A 380 -9.24 -13.68 -23.06
N TYR A 381 -10.16 -13.70 -24.02
CA TYR A 381 -10.18 -12.78 -25.15
C TYR A 381 -10.86 -11.44 -24.85
N ILE A 382 -11.51 -11.31 -23.70
CA ILE A 382 -12.20 -10.09 -23.29
C ILE A 382 -11.19 -9.12 -22.67
N CYS A 383 -11.15 -7.87 -23.14
CA CYS A 383 -10.26 -6.84 -22.60
C CYS A 383 -10.95 -5.47 -22.52
N ASN A 384 -10.22 -4.45 -22.03
CA ASN A 384 -10.68 -3.07 -21.93
C ASN A 384 -12.07 -2.94 -21.28
N ASN A 385 -12.23 -3.61 -20.14
CA ASN A 385 -13.50 -3.68 -19.44
C ASN A 385 -13.89 -2.30 -18.90
N HIS A 386 -15.18 -1.99 -19.00
CA HIS A 386 -15.78 -0.82 -18.39
C HIS A 386 -16.98 -1.24 -17.55
N MET A 387 -17.29 -0.49 -16.50
CA MET A 387 -18.46 -0.73 -15.65
C MET A 387 -19.20 0.58 -15.34
N ALA A 388 -20.52 0.54 -15.35
CA ALA A 388 -21.39 1.64 -14.96
C ALA A 388 -22.56 1.15 -14.10
N HIS A 389 -23.22 2.08 -13.42
CA HIS A 389 -24.52 1.84 -12.77
C HIS A 389 -25.65 2.49 -13.58
N TYR A 390 -26.78 1.78 -13.71
CA TYR A 390 -27.97 2.29 -14.38
C TYR A 390 -29.25 1.73 -13.74
N LYS A 391 -30.10 2.59 -13.13
CA LYS A 391 -31.40 2.19 -12.53
C LYS A 391 -31.32 0.98 -11.58
N GLY A 392 -30.28 0.92 -10.75
CA GLY A 392 -30.05 -0.19 -9.81
C GLY A 392 -29.35 -1.42 -10.41
N TRP A 393 -28.96 -1.37 -11.68
CA TRP A 393 -28.17 -2.41 -12.35
C TRP A 393 -26.69 -2.03 -12.39
N SER A 394 -25.82 -3.03 -12.33
CA SER A 394 -24.44 -2.90 -12.79
C SER A 394 -24.34 -3.39 -14.22
N VAL A 395 -23.68 -2.63 -15.08
CA VAL A 395 -23.48 -2.94 -16.49
C VAL A 395 -21.98 -3.04 -16.74
N ILE A 396 -21.52 -4.16 -17.27
CA ILE A 396 -20.17 -4.32 -17.81
C ILE A 396 -20.23 -4.21 -19.32
N VAL A 397 -19.28 -3.48 -19.90
CA VAL A 397 -19.05 -3.37 -21.33
C VAL A 397 -17.61 -3.77 -21.61
N SER A 398 -17.40 -4.68 -22.55
CA SER A 398 -16.07 -5.25 -22.79
C SER A 398 -15.79 -5.43 -24.28
N LEU A 399 -14.51 -5.32 -24.63
CA LEU A 399 -14.00 -5.51 -25.98
C LEU A 399 -13.58 -6.97 -26.19
N ASP A 400 -13.99 -7.59 -27.29
CA ASP A 400 -13.38 -8.81 -27.77
C ASP A 400 -12.07 -8.48 -28.51
N SER A 401 -10.96 -9.00 -28.01
CA SER A 401 -9.63 -8.73 -28.59
C SER A 401 -9.38 -9.44 -29.93
N ILE A 402 -10.16 -10.46 -30.29
CA ILE A 402 -10.07 -11.15 -31.58
C ILE A 402 -10.89 -10.38 -32.62
N ASP A 403 -12.17 -10.19 -32.34
CA ASP A 403 -13.13 -9.68 -33.33
C ASP A 403 -13.18 -8.15 -33.35
N GLN A 404 -12.58 -7.49 -32.35
CA GLN A 404 -12.51 -6.03 -32.21
C GLN A 404 -13.90 -5.38 -32.12
N ASP A 405 -14.87 -6.09 -31.54
CA ASP A 405 -16.21 -5.62 -31.27
C ASP A 405 -16.55 -5.65 -29.78
N TRP A 406 -17.60 -4.91 -29.42
CA TRP A 406 -18.00 -4.67 -28.04
C TRP A 406 -19.26 -5.46 -27.68
N SER A 407 -19.26 -6.03 -26.48
CA SER A 407 -20.42 -6.71 -25.90
C SER A 407 -20.72 -6.14 -24.51
N SER A 408 -21.88 -6.53 -23.95
CA SER A 408 -22.27 -6.09 -22.61
C SER A 408 -23.08 -7.13 -21.86
N ILE A 409 -22.87 -7.17 -20.54
CA ILE A 409 -23.63 -7.98 -19.57
C ILE A 409 -24.04 -7.11 -18.39
N ALA A 410 -25.24 -7.32 -17.87
CA ALA A 410 -25.77 -6.56 -16.74
C ALA A 410 -26.42 -7.46 -15.69
N ILE A 411 -26.33 -7.07 -14.42
CA ILE A 411 -27.05 -7.71 -13.31
C ILE A 411 -27.79 -6.67 -12.47
N GLN A 412 -28.95 -7.04 -11.92
CA GLN A 412 -29.78 -6.14 -11.10
C GLN A 412 -29.27 -6.02 -9.65
N LYS A 413 -28.00 -5.60 -9.52
CA LYS A 413 -27.36 -5.30 -8.25
C LYS A 413 -26.21 -4.32 -8.49
N LEU A 414 -26.03 -3.35 -7.60
CA LEU A 414 -24.89 -2.42 -7.65
C LEU A 414 -23.63 -3.12 -7.13
N CYS A 415 -22.61 -3.17 -7.97
CA CYS A 415 -21.30 -3.77 -7.72
C CYS A 415 -20.21 -2.71 -7.97
N TYR A 416 -19.14 -2.74 -7.20
CA TYR A 416 -18.08 -1.73 -7.25
C TYR A 416 -16.73 -2.27 -7.73
N SER A 417 -16.68 -3.56 -8.10
CA SER A 417 -15.53 -4.17 -8.78
C SER A 417 -15.98 -5.28 -9.74
N ILE A 418 -15.08 -5.66 -10.66
CA ILE A 418 -15.33 -6.76 -11.60
C ILE A 418 -15.52 -8.10 -10.86
N SER A 419 -14.72 -8.36 -9.81
CA SER A 419 -14.85 -9.58 -9.01
C SER A 419 -16.19 -9.65 -8.28
N GLU A 420 -16.66 -8.54 -7.70
CA GLU A 420 -17.97 -8.48 -7.06
C GLU A 420 -19.09 -8.79 -8.06
N PHE A 421 -19.04 -8.20 -9.25
CA PHE A 421 -19.99 -8.51 -10.32
C PHE A 421 -19.95 -9.99 -10.70
N GLN A 422 -18.76 -10.58 -10.88
CA GLN A 422 -18.61 -11.98 -11.25
C GLN A 422 -19.19 -12.91 -10.18
N ILE A 423 -18.91 -12.64 -8.90
CA ILE A 423 -19.44 -13.40 -7.77
C ILE A 423 -20.97 -13.32 -7.77
N GLU A 424 -21.55 -12.12 -7.88
CA GLU A 424 -23.00 -11.94 -7.84
C GLU A 424 -23.70 -12.56 -9.05
N ASN A 425 -23.13 -12.44 -10.25
CA ASN A 425 -23.66 -13.09 -11.46
C ASN A 425 -23.59 -14.63 -11.34
N SER A 426 -22.53 -15.17 -10.71
CA SER A 426 -22.37 -16.62 -10.54
C SER A 426 -23.37 -17.25 -9.55
N LYS A 427 -23.93 -16.48 -8.61
CA LYS A 427 -24.93 -16.96 -7.64
C LYS A 427 -26.26 -17.30 -8.32
N GLY A 428 -26.53 -16.77 -9.51
CA GLY A 428 -27.78 -16.95 -10.24
C GLY A 428 -29.02 -16.37 -9.53
N SER A 429 -28.84 -15.69 -8.40
CA SER A 429 -29.93 -15.10 -7.60
C SER A 429 -30.35 -13.71 -8.09
N GLN A 430 -29.63 -13.14 -9.06
CA GLN A 430 -29.89 -11.83 -9.63
C GLN A 430 -30.44 -11.98 -11.04
N ASN A 431 -31.33 -11.07 -11.44
CA ASN A 431 -31.68 -10.92 -12.84
C ASN A 431 -30.41 -10.55 -13.63
N SER A 432 -30.17 -11.25 -14.74
CA SER A 432 -28.99 -11.07 -15.59
C SER A 432 -29.43 -10.91 -17.05
N ILE A 433 -28.83 -9.94 -17.75
CA ILE A 433 -29.07 -9.67 -19.17
C ILE A 433 -27.73 -9.75 -19.89
N LEU A 434 -27.66 -10.54 -20.95
CA LEU A 434 -26.53 -10.61 -21.87
C LEU A 434 -26.98 -10.05 -23.23
N LEU A 435 -26.21 -9.14 -23.82
CA LEU A 435 -26.43 -8.76 -25.21
C LEU A 435 -25.98 -9.91 -26.13
N GLY A 436 -26.88 -10.38 -27.00
CA GLY A 436 -26.56 -11.33 -28.05
C GLY A 436 -26.07 -10.67 -29.35
N GLU A 437 -25.98 -9.35 -29.37
CA GLU A 437 -25.49 -8.53 -30.49
C GLU A 437 -24.14 -7.90 -30.11
N PHE A 438 -23.30 -7.65 -31.10
CA PHE A 438 -21.99 -7.04 -30.96
C PHE A 438 -21.95 -5.65 -31.62
N PHE A 439 -21.14 -4.74 -31.07
CA PHE A 439 -21.16 -3.31 -31.43
C PHE A 439 -19.77 -2.81 -31.83
N SER A 440 -19.72 -1.75 -32.65
CA SER A 440 -18.43 -1.18 -33.08
C SER A 440 -17.77 -0.33 -31.99
N THR A 441 -18.56 0.16 -31.03
CA THR A 441 -18.06 1.00 -29.93
C THR A 441 -18.64 0.58 -28.58
N LYS A 442 -17.91 0.90 -27.50
CA LYS A 442 -18.39 0.68 -26.12
C LYS A 442 -19.67 1.47 -25.81
N ASP A 443 -19.81 2.67 -26.37
CA ASP A 443 -20.96 3.54 -26.10
C ASP A 443 -22.24 2.96 -26.73
N GLU A 444 -22.14 2.41 -27.94
CA GLU A 444 -23.25 1.69 -28.58
C GLU A 444 -23.68 0.47 -27.78
N ALA A 445 -22.72 -0.36 -27.33
CA ALA A 445 -23.01 -1.52 -26.48
C ALA A 445 -23.68 -1.11 -25.16
N TYR A 446 -23.20 -0.03 -24.54
CA TYR A 446 -23.79 0.50 -23.31
C TYR A 446 -25.22 1.00 -23.53
N ILE A 447 -25.46 1.80 -24.59
CA ILE A 447 -26.79 2.31 -24.94
C ILE A 447 -27.76 1.16 -25.23
N ALA A 448 -27.32 0.13 -25.96
CA ALA A 448 -28.13 -1.05 -26.24
C ALA A 448 -28.51 -1.81 -24.96
N MET A 449 -27.57 -1.97 -24.02
CA MET A 449 -27.86 -2.61 -22.73
C MET A 449 -28.88 -1.80 -21.92
N LYS A 450 -28.74 -0.47 -21.87
CA LYS A 450 -29.70 0.39 -21.17
C LYS A 450 -31.13 0.24 -21.72
N LYS A 451 -31.27 0.16 -23.05
CA LYS A 451 -32.57 -0.11 -23.67
C LYS A 451 -33.15 -1.46 -23.24
N LYS A 452 -32.32 -2.51 -23.15
CA LYS A 452 -32.75 -3.82 -22.64
C LYS A 452 -33.18 -3.78 -21.17
N ILE A 453 -32.47 -3.02 -20.34
CA ILE A 453 -32.84 -2.79 -18.94
C ILE A 453 -34.19 -2.07 -18.83
N ASP A 454 -34.42 -1.05 -19.66
CA ASP A 454 -35.69 -0.31 -19.68
C ASP A 454 -36.88 -1.16 -20.13
N GLU A 455 -36.63 -2.12 -21.02
CA GLU A 455 -37.63 -3.09 -21.48
C GLU A 455 -37.81 -4.26 -20.50
N PHE A 456 -36.91 -4.41 -19.52
CA PHE A 456 -36.92 -5.51 -18.56
C PHE A 456 -38.12 -5.38 -17.60
N LYS A 457 -39.04 -6.33 -17.69
CA LYS A 457 -40.14 -6.48 -16.74
C LYS A 457 -39.76 -7.56 -15.73
N ALA A 458 -39.63 -7.19 -14.46
CA ALA A 458 -39.45 -8.18 -13.39
C ALA A 458 -40.63 -9.17 -13.42
N THR A 459 -40.34 -10.44 -13.71
CA THR A 459 -41.30 -11.55 -13.60
C THR A 459 -41.49 -11.99 -12.17
#